data_AF-A0A3D1YLS8-F1
#
_entry.id   AF-A0A3D1YLS8-F1
#
_cell.length_a   1.000
_cell.length_b   1.000
_cell.length_c   1.000
_cell.angle_alpha   90.00
_cell.angle_beta   90.00
_cell.angle_gamma   90.00
#
_symmetry.space_group_name_H-M   'P 1'
#
loop_
_entity.id
_entity.type
_entity.pdbx_description
1 polymer ?
#
loop_
_entity_poly.entity_id
_entity_poly.type
_entity_poly.pdbx_seq_one_letter_code
_entity_poly.pdbx_strand_id
1 'polypeptide(L)'
;MSTSLLEIVDLGDGEVVLQRADDDSEPLVSIQFSEEASAYLMENNLEVAKVMIQAGIQAAAKMAEMSGLEMESSERAEKAERRTLH
;
A
#
# COMPACT_ATOMS: atom_id res chain seq x y z
N MET A 1 -5.14 -17.98 -5.46
CA MET A 1 -5.07 -16.53 -5.68
C MET A 1 -4.36 -16.31 -6.99
N SER A 2 -5.08 -16.04 -8.07
CA SER A 2 -4.49 -15.55 -9.31
C SER A 2 -3.75 -14.25 -8.98
N THR A 3 -2.45 -14.21 -9.23
CA THR A 3 -1.65 -13.01 -9.05
C THR A 3 -1.99 -12.06 -10.20
N SER A 4 -2.93 -11.13 -9.98
CA SER A 4 -3.14 -10.04 -10.93
C SER A 4 -1.84 -9.23 -11.03
N LEU A 5 -1.40 -8.97 -12.25
CA LEU A 5 -0.30 -8.06 -12.51
C LEU A 5 -0.78 -6.64 -12.22
N LEU A 6 0.01 -5.87 -11.47
CA LEU A 6 -0.28 -4.46 -11.21
C LEU A 6 0.58 -3.59 -12.09
N GLU A 7 0.00 -2.50 -12.58
CA GLU A 7 0.69 -1.49 -13.38
C GLU A 7 0.47 -0.09 -12.83
N ILE A 8 1.44 0.78 -13.08
CA ILE A 8 1.40 2.19 -12.71
C ILE A 8 1.31 2.98 -14.01
N VAL A 9 0.24 3.75 -14.17
CA VAL A 9 -0.10 4.46 -15.41
C VAL A 9 -0.14 5.96 -15.13
N ASP A 10 0.52 6.75 -15.98
CA ASP A 10 0.41 8.20 -16.01
C ASP A 10 -0.70 8.59 -17.00
N LEU A 11 -1.71 9.33 -16.53
CA LEU A 11 -2.86 9.74 -17.34
C LEU A 11 -2.62 11.07 -18.08
N GLY A 12 -1.51 11.76 -17.81
CA GLY A 12 -1.04 12.93 -18.56
C GLY A 12 -1.55 14.28 -18.08
N ASP A 13 -2.44 14.34 -17.08
CA ASP A 13 -2.98 15.56 -16.45
C ASP A 13 -2.46 15.77 -15.01
N GLY A 14 -1.34 15.12 -14.69
CA GLY A 14 -0.80 15.09 -13.33
C GLY A 14 -1.43 14.01 -12.46
N GLU A 15 -2.34 13.18 -12.99
CA GLU A 15 -2.83 11.98 -12.33
C GLU A 15 -1.97 10.75 -12.66
N VAL A 16 -1.59 10.01 -11.61
CA VAL A 16 -0.92 8.71 -11.72
C VAL A 16 -1.72 7.67 -10.95
N VAL A 17 -2.03 6.55 -11.59
CA VAL A 17 -2.88 5.49 -11.02
C VAL A 17 -2.14 4.17 -10.88
N LEU A 18 -2.47 3.41 -9.83
CA LEU A 18 -2.10 2.00 -9.68
C LEU A 18 -3.34 1.15 -9.97
N GLN A 19 -3.27 0.29 -10.97
CA GLN A 19 -4.42 -0.53 -11.39
C GLN A 19 -4.01 -1.97 -11.72
N ARG A 20 -5.02 -2.82 -11.91
CA ARG A 20 -4.85 -4.18 -12.41
C ARG A 20 -4.60 -4.12 -13.91
N ALA A 21 -3.63 -4.89 -14.40
CA ALA A 21 -3.33 -4.97 -15.83
C ALA A 21 -4.28 -5.93 -16.57
N ASP A 22 -5.02 -6.77 -15.83
CA ASP A 22 -5.89 -7.82 -16.35
C ASP A 22 -7.38 -7.44 -16.44
N ASP A 23 -7.78 -6.27 -15.94
CA ASP A 23 -9.15 -5.78 -16.04
C ASP A 23 -9.26 -4.24 -16.00
N ASP A 24 -10.38 -3.70 -16.51
CA ASP A 24 -10.70 -2.25 -16.49
C ASP A 24 -11.40 -1.84 -15.18
N SER A 25 -11.02 -2.43 -14.04
CA SER A 25 -11.58 -2.06 -12.74
C SER A 25 -11.19 -0.64 -12.33
N GLU A 26 -11.90 -0.11 -11.32
CA GLU A 26 -11.48 1.13 -10.66
C GLU A 26 -10.03 1.00 -10.13
N PRO A 27 -9.21 2.06 -10.28
CA PRO A 27 -7.86 2.07 -9.75
C PRO A 27 -7.80 1.74 -8.26
N LEU A 28 -6.75 1.01 -7.86
CA LEU A 28 -6.48 0.70 -6.46
C LEU A 28 -6.04 1.95 -5.69
N VAL A 29 -5.30 2.83 -6.36
CA VAL A 29 -4.78 4.10 -5.83
C VAL A 29 -4.73 5.11 -6.96
N SER A 30 -5.16 6.35 -6.69
CA SER A 30 -4.93 7.51 -7.55
C SER A 30 -4.10 8.56 -6.79
N ILE A 31 -3.09 9.11 -7.45
CA ILE A 31 -2.23 10.19 -6.95
C ILE A 31 -2.39 11.37 -7.91
N GLN A 32 -2.97 12.46 -7.40
CA GLN A 32 -3.09 13.71 -8.15
C GLN A 32 -1.99 14.68 -7.71
N PHE A 33 -1.07 15.01 -8.61
CA PHE A 33 -0.17 16.13 -8.42
C PHE A 33 -0.88 17.43 -8.79
N SER A 34 -0.75 18.45 -7.94
CA SER A 34 -1.20 19.79 -8.32
C SER A 34 -0.37 20.32 -9.50
N GLU A 35 -0.87 21.34 -10.19
CA GLU A 35 -0.10 22.04 -11.23
C GLU A 35 1.22 22.59 -10.67
N GLU A 36 1.19 23.16 -9.47
CA GLU A 36 2.38 23.65 -8.77
C GLU A 36 3.39 22.54 -8.52
N ALA A 37 2.96 21.40 -7.97
CA ALA A 37 3.83 20.26 -7.72
C ALA A 37 4.42 19.70 -9.02
N SER A 38 3.59 19.58 -10.07
CA SER A 38 4.04 19.10 -11.39
C SER A 38 5.08 20.02 -12.02
N ALA A 39 4.90 21.35 -11.89
CA ALA A 39 5.88 22.33 -12.33
C ALA A 39 7.21 22.20 -11.56
N TYR A 40 7.16 21.98 -10.25
CA TYR A 40 8.36 21.73 -9.44
C TYR A 40 9.07 20.42 -9.80
N LEU A 41 8.31 19.37 -10.12
CA LEU A 41 8.85 18.05 -10.42
C LEU A 41 9.35 17.90 -11.86
N MET A 42 9.14 18.89 -12.73
CA MET A 42 9.63 18.91 -14.12
C MET A 42 9.31 17.61 -14.86
N GLU A 43 8.04 17.21 -14.87
CA GLU A 43 7.56 15.98 -15.54
C GLU A 43 8.05 14.65 -14.92
N ASN A 44 8.69 14.68 -13.74
CA ASN A 44 9.09 13.46 -13.02
C ASN A 44 7.97 12.86 -12.15
N ASN A 45 6.71 13.23 -12.38
CA ASN A 45 5.55 12.81 -11.59
C ASN A 45 5.44 11.28 -11.50
N LEU A 46 5.62 10.58 -12.63
CA LEU A 46 5.58 9.12 -12.68
C LEU A 46 6.66 8.47 -11.81
N GLU A 47 7.88 9.00 -11.80
CA GLU A 47 8.97 8.43 -11.01
C GLU A 47 8.76 8.65 -9.51
N VAL A 48 8.30 9.84 -9.14
CA VAL A 48 7.94 10.16 -7.75
C VAL A 48 6.78 9.26 -7.28
N ALA A 49 5.74 9.11 -8.09
CA ALA A 49 4.59 8.25 -7.78
C ALA A 49 5.00 6.79 -7.57
N LYS A 50 5.92 6.24 -8.38
CA LYS A 50 6.45 4.88 -8.18
C LYS A 50 7.09 4.71 -6.80
N VAL A 51 7.94 5.65 -6.41
CA VAL A 51 8.60 5.62 -5.09
C VAL A 51 7.57 5.73 -3.96
N MET A 52 6.56 6.60 -4.11
CA MET A 52 5.47 6.74 -3.13
C MET A 52 4.67 5.44 -2.97
N ILE A 53 4.33 4.79 -4.08
CA ILE A 53 3.60 3.51 -4.09
C ILE A 53 4.44 2.41 -3.44
N GLN A 54 5.73 2.31 -3.77
CA GLN A 54 6.64 1.34 -3.16
C GLN A 54 6.75 1.55 -1.64
N ALA A 55 6.89 2.80 -1.19
CA ALA A 55 6.93 3.13 0.22
C ALA A 55 5.62 2.78 0.93
N GLY A 56 4.48 3.05 0.29
CA GLY A 56 3.16 2.66 0.79
C GLY A 56 3.01 1.15 0.97
N ILE A 57 3.45 0.35 -0.01
CA ILE A 57 3.44 -1.12 0.07
C ILE A 57 4.29 -1.61 1.24
N GLN A 58 5.51 -1.07 1.41
CA GLN A 58 6.38 -1.43 2.53
C GLN A 58 5.77 -1.08 3.88
N ALA A 59 5.15 0.10 3.98
CA ALA A 59 4.46 0.53 5.20
C ALA A 59 3.29 -0.40 5.52
N ALA A 60 2.46 -0.74 4.53
CA ALA A 60 1.33 -1.66 4.69
C ALA A 60 1.79 -3.06 5.14
N ALA A 61 2.87 -3.59 4.56
CA ALA A 61 3.44 -4.87 4.96
C ALA A 61 3.90 -4.86 6.43
N LYS A 62 4.58 -3.79 6.86
CA LYS A 62 5.03 -3.63 8.25
C LYS A 62 3.86 -3.50 9.24
N MET A 63 2.78 -2.82 8.85
CA MET A 63 1.56 -2.71 9.65
C MET A 63 0.86 -4.07 9.80
N ALA A 64 0.80 -4.86 8.73
CA ALA A 64 0.24 -6.21 8.78
C ALA A 64 1.05 -7.14 9.69
N GLU A 65 2.39 -7.05 9.66
CA GLU A 65 3.27 -7.80 10.56
C GLU A 65 3.05 -7.41 12.03
N MET A 66 3.03 -6.10 12.35
CA MET A 66 2.77 -5.63 13.71
C MET A 66 1.39 -6.08 14.23
N SER A 67 0.35 -5.99 13.40
CA SER A 67 -0.99 -6.46 13.77
C SER A 67 -1.00 -7.96 14.07
N GLY A 68 -0.27 -8.78 13.30
CA GLY A 68 -0.12 -10.21 13.58
C GLY A 68 0.63 -10.50 14.89
N LEU A 69 1.69 -9.74 15.19
CA LEU A 69 2.46 -9.88 16.44
C LEU A 69 1.64 -9.48 17.67
N GLU A 70 0.84 -8.42 17.58
CA GLU A 70 -0.06 -8.00 18.65
C GLU A 70 -1.11 -9.07 18.95
N MET A 71 -1.70 -9.67 17.91
CA MET A 71 -2.65 -10.79 18.05
C MET A 71 -2.00 -12.01 18.74
N GLU A 72 -0.82 -12.45 18.29
CA GLU A 72 -0.10 -13.57 18.93
C GLU A 72 0.28 -13.29 20.39
N SER A 73 0.63 -12.04 20.72
CA SER A 73 0.98 -11.63 22.07
C SER A 73 -0.24 -11.68 23.01
N SER A 74 -1.41 -11.26 22.51
CA SER A 74 -2.68 -11.28 23.23
C SER A 74 -3.15 -12.71 23.49
N GLU A 75 -3.08 -13.58 22.48
CA GLU A 75 -3.43 -15.01 22.59
C GLU A 75 -2.53 -15.76 23.58
N ARG A 76 -1.22 -15.47 23.60
CA ARG A 76 -0.29 -16.05 24.58
C ARG A 76 -0.60 -15.59 26.00
N ALA A 77 -0.92 -14.31 26.21
CA ALA A 77 -1.28 -13.78 27.52
C ALA A 77 -2.57 -14.42 28.05
N GLU A 78 -3.60 -14.50 27.22
CA GLU A 78 -4.89 -15.11 27.59
C GLU A 78 -4.75 -16.62 27.90
N LYS A 79 -3.88 -17.33 27.17
CA LYS A 79 -3.59 -18.76 27.43
C LYS A 79 -2.74 -18.97 28.69
N ALA A 80 -1.88 -18.02 29.05
CA ALA A 80 -1.09 -18.06 30.28
C ALA A 80 -1.97 -17.82 31.53
N GLU A 81 -2.94 -16.92 31.44
CA GLU A 81 -3.88 -16.60 32.52
C GLU A 81 -4.87 -17.75 32.80
N ARG A 82 -5.21 -18.54 31.77
CA ARG A 82 -6.06 -19.74 31.87
C ARG A 82 -5.39 -21.00 32.46
N ARG A 83 -4.10 -20.96 32.81
CA ARG A 83 -3.45 -22.10 33.49
C ARG A 83 -3.82 -22.12 34.97
N THR A 84 -4.98 -22.68 35.28
CA THR A 84 -5.39 -22.98 36.66
C THR A 84 -4.43 -23.96 37.31
N LEU A 85 -3.93 -23.60 38.51
CA LEU A 85 -3.17 -24.48 39.40
C LEU A 85 -4.08 -25.63 39.88
N HIS A 86 -3.66 -26.87 39.67
CA HIS A 86 -4.15 -28.06 40.38
C HIS A 86 -3.22 -28.35 41.56
#